data_AF-A0A957SGQ6-F1
#
_entry.id   AF-A0A957SGQ6-F1
#
_cell.length_a   1.000
_cell.length_b   1.000
_cell.length_c   1.000
_cell.angle_alpha   90.00
_cell.angle_beta   90.00
_cell.angle_gamma   90.00
#
_symmetry.space_group_name_H-M   'P 1'
#
loop_
_entity.id
_entity.type
_entity.pdbx_description
1 polymer ?
#
loop_
_entity_poly.entity_id
_entity_poly.type
_entity_poly.pdbx_seq_one_letter_code
_entity_poly.pdbx_strand_id
1 'polypeptide(L)'
;DHRTKQIRLVTVWPEAYFGMGAKDHKYRFAWTYPIMFSPHDANVLYVGGNHVFRTTDEGASWEMVSPDLSRNDESKLQPAGGELTLDTSGAETYATVFALAESPLEQGVLWAGTDDGLVHISRNNGGDWQEITPAALPEWALVSMIEASPHNGGTAYLAATRYKLDDYQPYLFRTDDYGASWTQLGNFPSDEITRCVRVDPKQPGLIFVGTETGVFFSPDNGENWQRLQNNLPVAPVYDLVIKEDDLVIGTHGRAFWILDDITPLREMAAQSLSTDQAHLCVPRTTYRQWLGWSVGAFRGPGKNYMMSLGMAMTFTEEKNEYGEQVRT
;
A
#
# COMPACT_ATOMS: atom_id res chain seq x y z
N ASP A 1 20.42 1.79 -15.91
CA ASP A 1 21.42 2.88 -15.78
C ASP A 1 21.02 4.06 -16.67
N HIS A 2 20.72 5.23 -16.07
CA HIS A 2 20.29 6.43 -16.80
C HIS A 2 21.39 7.12 -17.62
N ARG A 3 22.67 6.91 -17.26
CA ARG A 3 23.86 7.43 -17.94
C ARG A 3 24.20 6.59 -19.16
N THR A 4 24.21 5.26 -19.02
CA THR A 4 24.55 4.35 -20.13
C THR A 4 23.34 3.89 -20.95
N LYS A 5 22.12 4.21 -20.49
CA LYS A 5 20.84 3.73 -21.06
C LYS A 5 20.68 2.21 -21.03
N GLN A 6 21.51 1.49 -20.27
CA GLN A 6 21.34 0.06 -20.09
C GLN A 6 20.08 -0.23 -19.27
N ILE A 7 19.29 -1.18 -19.74
CA ILE A 7 18.10 -1.70 -19.08
C ILE A 7 18.42 -3.13 -18.65
N ARG A 8 18.15 -3.45 -17.38
CA ARG A 8 18.17 -4.82 -16.87
C ARG A 8 16.76 -5.18 -16.47
N LEU A 9 16.29 -6.33 -16.93
CA LEU A 9 15.03 -6.89 -16.46
C LEU A 9 15.26 -7.51 -15.08
N VAL A 10 14.44 -7.11 -14.11
CA VAL A 10 14.48 -7.62 -12.74
C VAL A 10 13.19 -8.40 -12.54
N THR A 11 13.32 -9.72 -12.44
CA THR A 11 12.17 -10.62 -12.26
C THR A 11 12.56 -11.84 -11.43
N VAL A 12 11.59 -12.39 -10.70
CA VAL A 12 11.71 -13.72 -10.10
C VAL A 12 11.39 -14.77 -11.17
N TRP A 13 12.08 -15.90 -11.14
CA TRP A 13 11.92 -16.98 -12.13
C TRP A 13 10.48 -17.51 -12.19
N PRO A 14 9.95 -17.94 -13.36
CA PRO A 14 10.26 -17.52 -14.73
C PRO A 14 9.21 -16.51 -15.26
N GLU A 15 9.48 -16.01 -16.47
CA GLU A 15 8.91 -14.78 -17.00
C GLU A 15 7.52 -14.92 -17.64
N ALA A 16 7.07 -16.13 -17.98
CA ALA A 16 5.78 -16.35 -18.65
C ALA A 16 5.24 -17.78 -18.50
N TYR A 17 3.98 -17.88 -18.11
CA TYR A 17 3.20 -19.12 -18.11
C TYR A 17 1.85 -18.88 -18.77
N PHE A 18 1.78 -19.07 -20.09
CA PHE A 18 0.55 -18.92 -20.85
C PHE A 18 -0.08 -20.28 -21.13
N GLY A 19 -1.41 -20.39 -20.99
CA GLY A 19 -2.18 -21.57 -21.37
C GLY A 19 -1.98 -22.82 -20.50
N MET A 20 -1.42 -22.67 -19.30
CA MET A 20 -1.32 -23.74 -18.30
C MET A 20 -2.02 -23.32 -17.01
N GLY A 21 -2.44 -24.30 -16.21
CA GLY A 21 -3.05 -24.02 -14.91
C GLY A 21 -1.98 -23.67 -13.86
N ALA A 22 -2.37 -22.87 -12.87
CA ALA A 22 -1.47 -22.48 -11.78
C ALA A 22 -0.89 -23.66 -10.99
N LYS A 23 -1.55 -24.83 -11.02
CA LYS A 23 -1.07 -26.09 -10.44
C LYS A 23 0.26 -26.57 -11.03
N ASP A 24 0.51 -26.23 -12.30
CA ASP A 24 1.69 -26.66 -13.05
C ASP A 24 2.79 -25.58 -13.00
N HIS A 25 2.52 -24.43 -12.36
CA HIS A 25 3.51 -23.39 -12.15
C HIS A 25 4.41 -23.76 -10.97
N LYS A 26 5.73 -23.65 -11.14
CA LYS A 26 6.66 -23.84 -10.02
C LYS A 26 6.48 -22.75 -8.96
N TYR A 27 6.32 -21.50 -9.41
CA TYR A 27 6.01 -20.34 -8.59
C TYR A 27 4.82 -19.62 -9.21
N ARG A 28 3.86 -19.26 -8.38
CA ARG A 28 2.63 -18.58 -8.78
C ARG A 28 2.76 -17.11 -8.42
N PHE A 29 2.40 -16.23 -9.35
CA PHE A 29 2.37 -14.79 -9.12
C PHE A 29 1.03 -14.26 -9.62
N ALA A 30 0.40 -13.40 -8.81
CA ALA A 30 -0.72 -12.60 -9.29
C ALA A 30 -0.24 -11.65 -10.41
N TRP A 31 -1.16 -11.19 -11.27
CA TRP A 31 -0.83 -10.21 -12.31
C TRP A 31 -0.15 -8.95 -11.75
N THR A 32 -0.67 -8.48 -10.62
CA THR A 32 -0.06 -7.43 -9.80
C THR A 32 0.24 -8.03 -8.45
N TYR A 33 1.52 -8.31 -8.20
CA TYR A 33 1.98 -8.91 -6.96
C TYR A 33 2.71 -7.89 -6.07
N PRO A 34 2.75 -8.08 -4.73
CA PRO A 34 3.36 -7.12 -3.84
C PRO A 34 4.88 -7.09 -4.01
N ILE A 35 5.42 -5.88 -4.15
CA ILE A 35 6.85 -5.57 -4.24
C ILE A 35 7.14 -4.52 -3.18
N MET A 36 8.12 -4.76 -2.31
CA MET A 36 8.47 -3.80 -1.27
C MET A 36 9.96 -3.73 -0.98
N PHE A 37 10.46 -2.51 -0.81
CA PHE A 37 11.79 -2.28 -0.24
C PHE A 37 11.70 -2.34 1.28
N SER A 38 12.75 -2.87 1.91
CA SER A 38 12.85 -2.81 3.37
C SER A 38 12.94 -1.35 3.85
N PRO A 39 12.18 -0.93 4.88
CA PRO A 39 12.38 0.37 5.51
C PRO A 39 13.71 0.46 6.28
N HIS A 40 14.38 -0.66 6.54
CA HIS A 40 15.63 -0.74 7.32
C HIS A 40 16.89 -0.80 6.44
N ASP A 41 16.79 -1.37 5.24
CA ASP A 41 17.90 -1.46 4.29
C ASP A 41 17.40 -1.31 2.84
N ALA A 42 17.75 -0.19 2.21
CA ALA A 42 17.35 0.13 0.84
C ALA A 42 17.91 -0.84 -0.22
N ASN A 43 18.89 -1.68 0.12
CA ASN A 43 19.40 -2.73 -0.77
C ASN A 43 18.56 -4.00 -0.73
N VAL A 44 17.66 -4.15 0.25
CA VAL A 44 16.80 -5.31 0.43
C VAL A 44 15.45 -5.05 -0.24
N LEU A 45 15.08 -5.94 -1.16
CA LEU A 45 13.81 -5.93 -1.87
C LEU A 45 13.12 -7.28 -1.68
N TYR A 46 11.85 -7.26 -1.29
CA TYR A 46 10.99 -8.41 -1.17
C TYR A 46 9.90 -8.42 -2.24
N VAL A 47 9.53 -9.63 -2.68
CA VAL A 47 8.49 -9.87 -3.67
C VAL A 47 7.61 -11.04 -3.21
N GLY A 48 6.30 -10.90 -3.29
CA GLY A 48 5.35 -11.98 -3.02
C GLY A 48 4.92 -12.71 -4.30
N GLY A 49 5.06 -14.02 -4.34
CA GLY A 49 4.33 -14.96 -5.21
C GLY A 49 3.49 -15.87 -4.31
N ASN A 50 3.41 -17.18 -4.55
CA ASN A 50 2.98 -18.12 -3.51
C ASN A 50 4.02 -18.27 -2.38
N HIS A 51 5.27 -17.90 -2.66
CA HIS A 51 6.35 -17.72 -1.70
C HIS A 51 6.76 -16.25 -1.60
N VAL A 52 7.47 -15.88 -0.54
CA VAL A 52 8.19 -14.61 -0.43
C VAL A 52 9.62 -14.81 -0.94
N PHE A 53 10.04 -13.92 -1.82
CA PHE A 53 11.39 -13.88 -2.38
C PHE A 53 12.10 -12.61 -1.92
N ARG A 54 13.42 -12.70 -1.72
CA ARG A 54 14.28 -11.58 -1.33
C ARG A 54 15.44 -11.45 -2.31
N THR A 55 15.81 -10.22 -2.63
CA THR A 55 17.09 -9.89 -3.26
C THR A 55 17.83 -8.85 -2.43
N THR A 56 19.16 -8.91 -2.49
CA THR A 56 20.09 -7.95 -1.87
C THR A 56 21.11 -7.39 -2.87
N ASP A 57 20.95 -7.73 -4.16
CA ASP A 57 21.89 -7.43 -5.26
C ASP A 57 21.18 -6.74 -6.44
N GLU A 58 20.24 -5.85 -6.08
CA GLU A 58 19.40 -5.08 -7.02
C GLU A 58 18.52 -5.98 -7.91
N GLY A 59 18.24 -7.21 -7.49
CA GLY A 59 17.47 -8.19 -8.26
C GLY A 59 18.28 -8.97 -9.30
N ALA A 60 19.60 -9.10 -9.12
CA ALA A 60 20.43 -9.97 -9.94
C ALA A 60 20.24 -11.45 -9.58
N SER A 61 19.97 -11.74 -8.30
CA SER A 61 19.58 -13.06 -7.80
C SER A 61 18.47 -12.94 -6.75
N TRP A 62 17.74 -14.04 -6.57
CA TRP A 62 16.60 -14.11 -5.65
C TRP A 62 16.73 -15.34 -4.76
N GLU A 63 16.54 -15.12 -3.46
CA GLU A 63 16.43 -16.16 -2.44
C GLU A 63 14.96 -16.34 -2.07
N MET A 64 14.50 -17.57 -2.01
CA MET A 64 13.17 -17.88 -1.45
C MET A 64 13.28 -17.88 0.07
N VAL A 65 12.55 -16.98 0.72
CA VAL A 65 12.57 -16.76 2.17
C VAL A 65 11.23 -17.11 2.80
N SER A 66 10.48 -18.05 2.22
CA SER A 66 9.28 -18.63 2.84
C SER A 66 8.93 -19.99 2.22
N PRO A 67 8.16 -20.84 2.94
CA PRO A 67 7.40 -21.91 2.29
C PRO A 67 6.27 -21.32 1.44
N ASP A 68 5.45 -22.18 0.83
CA ASP A 68 4.21 -21.72 0.20
C ASP A 68 3.28 -21.21 1.31
N LEU A 69 2.92 -19.92 1.25
CA LEU A 69 2.10 -19.26 2.27
C LEU A 69 0.61 -19.29 1.93
N SER A 70 0.24 -19.88 0.78
CA SER A 70 -1.14 -20.01 0.35
C SER A 70 -1.77 -21.33 0.83
N ARG A 71 -3.09 -21.44 0.74
CA ARG A 71 -3.80 -22.71 0.97
C ARG A 71 -3.41 -23.78 -0.03
N ASN A 72 -2.98 -23.35 -1.23
CA ASN A 72 -2.54 -24.23 -2.32
C ASN A 72 -3.58 -25.34 -2.64
N ASP A 73 -4.86 -25.00 -2.62
CA ASP A 73 -5.95 -25.93 -2.97
C ASP A 73 -5.92 -26.21 -4.48
N GLU A 74 -5.47 -27.42 -4.86
CA GLU A 74 -5.34 -27.82 -6.26
C GLU A 74 -6.64 -27.69 -7.07
N SER A 75 -7.82 -27.80 -6.42
CA SER A 75 -9.11 -27.63 -7.10
C SER A 75 -9.31 -26.20 -7.62
N LYS A 76 -8.62 -25.22 -7.03
CA LYS A 76 -8.64 -23.80 -7.40
C LYS A 76 -7.50 -23.39 -8.32
N LEU A 77 -6.57 -24.31 -8.62
CA LEU A 77 -5.37 -24.07 -9.42
C LEU A 77 -5.44 -24.68 -10.83
N GLN A 78 -6.63 -25.11 -11.25
CA GLN A 78 -6.87 -25.59 -12.61
C GLN A 78 -6.78 -24.44 -13.61
N PRO A 79 -6.58 -24.73 -14.91
CA PRO A 79 -6.65 -23.71 -15.96
C PRO A 79 -7.91 -22.83 -15.82
N ALA A 80 -7.70 -21.51 -15.79
CA ALA A 80 -8.77 -20.54 -15.69
C ALA A 80 -9.68 -20.59 -16.95
N GLY A 81 -10.92 -20.13 -16.84
CA GLY A 81 -11.88 -20.09 -17.95
C GLY A 81 -12.85 -21.28 -18.09
N GLY A 82 -12.76 -22.27 -17.20
CA GLY A 82 -13.71 -23.38 -17.11
C GLY A 82 -13.61 -24.39 -18.26
N GLU A 83 -14.65 -25.20 -18.48
CA GLU A 83 -14.57 -26.33 -19.42
C GLU A 83 -14.55 -25.93 -20.90
N LEU A 84 -15.07 -24.74 -21.24
CA LEU A 84 -15.33 -24.34 -22.63
C LEU A 84 -14.31 -23.34 -23.19
N THR A 85 -13.93 -22.33 -22.41
CA THR A 85 -13.09 -21.22 -22.88
C THR A 85 -11.95 -21.01 -21.92
N LEU A 86 -10.90 -21.82 -22.05
CA LEU A 86 -9.71 -21.68 -21.24
C LEU A 86 -9.05 -20.32 -21.47
N ASP A 87 -8.76 -19.63 -20.37
CA ASP A 87 -7.92 -18.45 -20.39
C ASP A 87 -6.49 -18.85 -20.74
N THR A 88 -5.86 -18.02 -21.58
CA THR A 88 -4.47 -18.18 -22.00
C THR A 88 -3.62 -16.99 -21.62
N SER A 89 -4.22 -15.95 -21.03
CA SER A 89 -3.53 -14.72 -20.65
C SER A 89 -2.57 -14.89 -19.48
N GLY A 90 -2.83 -15.85 -18.59
CA GLY A 90 -2.09 -16.04 -17.35
C GLY A 90 -2.39 -14.98 -16.28
N ALA A 91 -3.37 -14.09 -16.53
CA ALA A 91 -3.71 -13.01 -15.61
C ALA A 91 -4.39 -13.48 -14.33
N GLU A 92 -5.14 -14.58 -14.43
CA GLU A 92 -5.93 -15.11 -13.32
C GLU A 92 -5.16 -16.24 -12.62
N THR A 93 -4.16 -15.87 -11.81
CA THR A 93 -3.45 -16.80 -10.92
C THR A 93 -3.88 -16.57 -9.47
N TYR A 94 -4.30 -17.64 -8.80
CA TYR A 94 -4.81 -17.65 -7.42
C TYR A 94 -3.86 -18.41 -6.47
N ALA A 95 -4.11 -18.32 -5.17
CA ALA A 95 -3.28 -18.88 -4.11
C ALA A 95 -1.87 -18.28 -4.13
N THR A 96 -1.83 -16.96 -3.94
CA THR A 96 -0.63 -16.13 -3.92
C THR A 96 -0.65 -15.14 -2.75
N VAL A 97 0.54 -14.76 -2.28
CA VAL A 97 0.75 -13.63 -1.37
C VAL A 97 0.36 -12.36 -2.10
N PHE A 98 -0.69 -11.72 -1.60
CA PHE A 98 -1.30 -10.54 -2.19
C PHE A 98 -0.95 -9.26 -1.41
N ALA A 99 -0.76 -9.37 -0.10
CA ALA A 99 -0.30 -8.30 0.78
C ALA A 99 1.02 -8.71 1.45
N LEU A 100 2.01 -7.82 1.43
CA LEU A 100 3.30 -8.01 2.10
C LEU A 100 3.72 -6.71 2.77
N ALA A 101 4.14 -6.79 4.04
CA ALA A 101 4.62 -5.65 4.80
C ALA A 101 5.77 -6.04 5.72
N GLU A 102 6.72 -5.13 5.94
CA GLU A 102 7.77 -5.23 6.96
C GLU A 102 7.48 -4.18 8.02
N SER A 103 7.68 -4.53 9.29
CA SER A 103 7.54 -3.58 10.38
C SER A 103 8.49 -2.40 10.18
N PRO A 104 8.02 -1.15 10.22
CA PRO A 104 8.90 0.02 10.17
C PRO A 104 9.75 0.17 11.45
N LEU A 105 9.44 -0.56 12.52
CA LEU A 105 10.12 -0.48 13.81
C LEU A 105 11.08 -1.64 14.08
N GLU A 106 10.82 -2.82 13.50
CA GLU A 106 11.59 -4.03 13.77
C GLU A 106 12.00 -4.71 12.46
N GLN A 107 13.29 -4.65 12.15
CA GLN A 107 13.85 -5.31 10.97
C GLN A 107 13.61 -6.82 11.03
N GLY A 108 13.15 -7.38 9.90
CA GLY A 108 12.91 -8.81 9.77
C GLY A 108 11.59 -9.30 10.35
N VAL A 109 10.74 -8.40 10.87
CA VAL A 109 9.34 -8.71 11.15
C VAL A 109 8.53 -8.48 9.88
N LEU A 110 8.20 -9.57 9.19
CA LEU A 110 7.48 -9.60 7.93
C LEU A 110 6.07 -10.15 8.13
N TRP A 111 5.09 -9.53 7.48
CA TRP A 111 3.69 -9.94 7.47
C TRP A 111 3.27 -10.23 6.05
N ALA A 112 2.61 -11.37 5.82
CA ALA A 112 2.13 -11.77 4.51
C ALA A 112 0.64 -12.15 4.61
N GLY A 113 -0.16 -11.68 3.65
CA GLY A 113 -1.56 -12.03 3.49
C GLY A 113 -1.81 -12.55 2.08
N THR A 114 -2.63 -13.60 1.95
CA THR A 114 -2.89 -14.24 0.66
C THR A 114 -4.25 -13.88 0.07
N ASP A 115 -4.39 -14.08 -1.23
CA ASP A 115 -5.66 -13.97 -1.94
C ASP A 115 -6.66 -15.11 -1.61
N ASP A 116 -6.19 -16.17 -0.97
CA ASP A 116 -6.98 -17.29 -0.46
C ASP A 116 -7.20 -17.30 1.06
N GLY A 117 -6.86 -16.21 1.73
CA GLY A 117 -7.35 -15.91 3.07
C GLY A 117 -6.54 -16.52 4.20
N LEU A 118 -5.23 -16.61 4.02
CA LEU A 118 -4.27 -16.89 5.09
C LEU A 118 -3.46 -15.64 5.43
N VAL A 119 -3.06 -15.55 6.69
CA VAL A 119 -2.17 -14.49 7.19
C VAL A 119 -1.00 -15.15 7.91
N HIS A 120 0.21 -14.74 7.59
CA HIS A 120 1.44 -15.27 8.15
C HIS A 120 2.35 -14.16 8.66
N ILE A 121 3.17 -14.51 9.64
CA ILE A 121 4.23 -13.65 10.17
C ILE A 121 5.56 -14.39 10.19
N SER A 122 6.63 -13.69 9.85
CA SER A 122 8.01 -14.06 10.16
C SER A 122 8.63 -13.00 11.05
N ARG A 123 9.45 -13.40 12.02
CA ARG A 123 10.17 -12.46 12.91
C ARG A 123 11.69 -12.56 12.80
N ASN A 124 12.18 -13.20 11.75
CA ASN A 124 13.60 -13.46 11.53
C ASN A 124 13.99 -13.34 10.04
N ASN A 125 13.49 -12.31 9.36
CA ASN A 125 13.80 -12.01 7.95
C ASN A 125 13.38 -13.13 6.97
N GLY A 126 12.29 -13.84 7.27
CA GLY A 126 11.80 -14.95 6.46
C GLY A 126 12.50 -16.30 6.72
N GLY A 127 13.18 -16.45 7.86
CA GLY A 127 13.78 -17.73 8.26
C GLY A 127 12.72 -18.78 8.64
N ASP A 128 11.71 -18.37 9.41
CA ASP A 128 10.52 -19.16 9.73
C ASP A 128 9.26 -18.30 9.62
N TRP A 129 8.14 -18.98 9.34
CA TRP A 129 6.82 -18.36 9.19
C TRP A 129 5.79 -19.09 10.03
N GLN A 130 4.95 -18.33 10.72
CA GLN A 130 3.83 -18.81 11.50
C GLN A 130 2.51 -18.34 10.87
N GLU A 131 1.55 -19.24 10.70
CA GLU A 131 0.18 -18.85 10.36
C GLU A 131 -0.51 -18.21 11.58
N ILE A 132 -1.08 -17.04 11.37
CA ILE A 132 -1.72 -16.17 12.36
C ILE A 132 -3.07 -15.66 11.82
N THR A 133 -3.75 -16.44 10.99
CA THR A 133 -5.03 -16.05 10.38
C THR A 133 -6.06 -15.71 11.46
N PRO A 134 -6.73 -14.54 11.42
CA PRO A 134 -7.82 -14.23 12.35
C PRO A 134 -8.92 -15.28 12.27
N ALA A 135 -9.31 -15.89 13.40
CA ALA A 135 -10.33 -16.95 13.40
C ALA A 135 -11.71 -16.49 12.89
N ALA A 136 -12.00 -15.19 12.99
CA ALA A 136 -13.23 -14.57 12.49
C ALA A 136 -13.16 -14.17 11.00
N LEU A 137 -12.00 -14.28 10.34
CA LEU A 137 -11.86 -14.07 8.90
C LEU A 137 -12.33 -15.34 8.17
N PRO A 138 -13.39 -15.27 7.35
CA PRO A 138 -13.87 -16.45 6.67
C PRO A 138 -12.91 -16.92 5.57
N GLU A 139 -12.96 -18.21 5.25
CA GLU A 139 -12.14 -18.77 4.18
C GLU A 139 -12.39 -18.09 2.83
N TRP A 140 -11.34 -18.07 2.00
CA TRP A 140 -11.34 -17.50 0.65
C TRP A 140 -11.50 -15.97 0.61
N ALA A 141 -11.30 -15.30 1.74
CA ALA A 141 -11.17 -13.86 1.77
C ALA A 141 -9.86 -13.42 1.13
N LEU A 142 -9.93 -12.39 0.29
CA LEU A 142 -8.75 -11.70 -0.21
C LEU A 142 -8.21 -10.81 0.91
N VAL A 143 -7.02 -11.10 1.43
CA VAL A 143 -6.30 -10.16 2.30
C VAL A 143 -5.69 -9.09 1.40
N SER A 144 -6.38 -7.95 1.30
CA SER A 144 -6.02 -6.90 0.35
C SER A 144 -4.90 -5.99 0.86
N MET A 145 -4.73 -5.89 2.18
CA MET A 145 -3.71 -5.05 2.79
C MET A 145 -3.35 -5.47 4.22
N ILE A 146 -2.07 -5.35 4.56
CA ILE A 146 -1.56 -5.38 5.93
C ILE A 146 -0.78 -4.09 6.16
N GLU A 147 -1.07 -3.39 7.24
CA GLU A 147 -0.39 -2.18 7.69
C GLU A 147 0.31 -2.48 9.01
N ALA A 148 1.64 -2.60 8.97
CA ALA A 148 2.44 -2.73 10.18
C ALA A 148 2.51 -1.36 10.89
N SER A 149 2.22 -1.34 12.19
CA SER A 149 2.08 -0.08 12.92
C SER A 149 3.42 0.66 13.03
N PRO A 150 3.45 1.99 12.77
CA PRO A 150 4.62 2.82 13.04
C PRO A 150 4.79 3.15 14.53
N HIS A 151 3.86 2.71 15.40
CA HIS A 151 3.84 3.08 16.82
C HIS A 151 4.21 1.94 17.77
N ASN A 152 4.00 0.69 17.35
CA ASN A 152 4.29 -0.50 18.16
C ASN A 152 4.64 -1.68 17.25
N GLY A 153 5.80 -2.32 17.48
CA GLY A 153 6.31 -3.38 16.60
C GLY A 153 5.46 -4.65 16.58
N GLY A 154 4.65 -4.89 17.62
CA GLY A 154 3.69 -6.02 17.68
C GLY A 154 2.32 -5.72 17.08
N THR A 155 2.04 -4.46 16.72
CA THR A 155 0.74 -4.03 16.22
C THR A 155 0.70 -4.06 14.70
N ALA A 156 -0.36 -4.65 14.13
CA ALA A 156 -0.65 -4.59 12.71
C ALA A 156 -2.16 -4.51 12.46
N TYR A 157 -2.53 -3.91 11.34
CA TYR A 157 -3.90 -3.77 10.88
C TYR A 157 -4.07 -4.51 9.57
N LEU A 158 -5.24 -5.11 9.38
CA LEU A 158 -5.55 -5.93 8.22
C LEU A 158 -6.88 -5.49 7.62
N ALA A 159 -6.89 -5.33 6.30
CA ALA A 159 -8.11 -5.21 5.50
C ALA A 159 -8.24 -6.44 4.61
N ALA A 160 -9.45 -7.01 4.59
CA ALA A 160 -9.80 -8.11 3.71
C ALA A 160 -11.15 -7.88 3.05
N THR A 161 -11.46 -8.69 2.03
CA THR A 161 -12.74 -8.63 1.33
C THR A 161 -13.14 -9.97 0.74
N ARG A 162 -14.46 -10.19 0.65
CA ARG A 162 -15.08 -11.37 0.04
C ARG A 162 -16.07 -11.00 -1.05
N TYR A 163 -15.97 -9.79 -1.61
CA TYR A 163 -16.96 -9.29 -2.58
C TYR A 163 -17.12 -10.17 -3.83
N LYS A 164 -16.08 -10.94 -4.20
CA LYS A 164 -16.12 -11.92 -5.32
C LYS A 164 -16.97 -13.16 -5.01
N LEU A 165 -17.39 -13.33 -3.76
CA LEU A 165 -18.17 -14.45 -3.24
C LEU A 165 -19.58 -14.02 -2.77
N ASP A 166 -20.06 -12.88 -3.27
CA ASP A 166 -21.35 -12.28 -2.87
C ASP A 166 -21.45 -11.94 -1.37
N ASP A 167 -20.30 -11.62 -0.77
CA ASP A 167 -20.17 -11.21 0.62
C ASP A 167 -19.53 -9.82 0.69
N TYR A 168 -20.38 -8.82 0.93
CA TYR A 168 -20.01 -7.40 0.98
C TYR A 168 -19.71 -6.90 2.40
N GLN A 169 -19.61 -7.79 3.39
CA GLN A 169 -19.28 -7.37 4.75
C GLN A 169 -17.86 -6.78 4.81
N PRO A 170 -17.63 -5.74 5.64
CA PRO A 170 -16.30 -5.21 5.89
C PRO A 170 -15.51 -6.17 6.78
N TYR A 171 -14.23 -6.39 6.43
CA TYR A 171 -13.31 -7.20 7.21
C TYR A 171 -12.08 -6.38 7.58
N LEU A 172 -12.12 -5.81 8.78
CA LEU A 172 -11.04 -5.02 9.37
C LEU A 172 -10.61 -5.63 10.70
N PHE A 173 -9.33 -5.90 10.86
CA PHE A 173 -8.78 -6.50 12.06
C PHE A 173 -7.55 -5.74 12.54
N ARG A 174 -7.31 -5.79 13.85
CA ARG A 174 -6.09 -5.31 14.51
C ARG A 174 -5.54 -6.41 15.40
N THR A 175 -4.22 -6.59 15.37
CA THR A 175 -3.48 -7.33 16.39
C THR A 175 -2.57 -6.35 17.12
N ASP A 176 -2.28 -6.63 18.39
CA ASP A 176 -1.33 -5.90 19.23
C ASP A 176 -0.21 -6.81 19.76
N ASP A 177 -0.17 -8.07 19.31
CA ASP A 177 0.66 -9.15 19.87
C ASP A 177 1.26 -10.07 18.79
N TYR A 178 1.71 -9.48 17.67
CA TYR A 178 2.34 -10.21 16.56
C TYR A 178 1.41 -11.24 15.89
N GLY A 179 0.09 -11.02 15.93
CA GLY A 179 -0.91 -11.90 15.35
C GLY A 179 -1.32 -13.07 16.23
N ALA A 180 -0.86 -13.15 17.48
CA ALA A 180 -1.30 -14.19 18.41
C ALA A 180 -2.81 -14.08 18.72
N SER A 181 -3.34 -12.86 18.72
CA SER A 181 -4.77 -12.58 18.78
C SER A 181 -5.15 -11.42 17.86
N TRP A 182 -6.42 -11.42 17.44
CA TRP A 182 -6.98 -10.40 16.55
C TRP A 182 -8.30 -9.88 17.12
N THR A 183 -8.44 -8.56 17.06
CA THR A 183 -9.65 -7.82 17.38
C THR A 183 -10.26 -7.31 16.08
N GLN A 184 -11.52 -7.64 15.82
CA GLN A 184 -12.25 -7.04 14.70
C GLN A 184 -12.55 -5.57 15.02
N LEU A 185 -12.24 -4.67 14.09
CA LEU A 185 -12.55 -3.25 14.24
C LEU A 185 -14.04 -3.05 13.93
N GLY A 186 -14.83 -2.90 14.99
CA GLY A 186 -16.29 -2.87 14.95
C GLY A 186 -16.88 -1.53 14.49
N ASN A 187 -18.22 -1.46 14.50
CA ASN A 187 -19.04 -0.29 14.16
C ASN A 187 -18.80 0.32 12.76
N PHE A 188 -18.10 -0.39 11.88
CA PHE A 188 -17.96 0.00 10.48
C PHE A 188 -19.29 -0.26 9.74
N PRO A 189 -19.69 0.61 8.79
CA PRO A 189 -20.89 0.38 7.99
C PRO A 189 -20.86 -0.98 7.28
N SER A 190 -21.92 -1.78 7.43
CA SER A 190 -21.97 -3.16 6.94
C SER A 190 -22.21 -3.29 5.43
N ASP A 191 -22.50 -2.18 4.76
CA ASP A 191 -22.68 -2.06 3.30
C ASP A 191 -21.43 -1.54 2.57
N GLU A 192 -20.30 -1.43 3.28
CA GLU A 192 -19.04 -0.96 2.72
C GLU A 192 -18.04 -2.11 2.52
N ILE A 193 -17.58 -2.27 1.28
CA ILE A 193 -16.52 -3.23 0.95
C ILE A 193 -15.17 -2.58 1.23
N THR A 194 -14.42 -3.13 2.19
CA THR A 194 -13.10 -2.63 2.59
C THR A 194 -12.01 -3.01 1.59
N ARG A 195 -11.10 -2.08 1.29
CA ARG A 195 -10.02 -2.26 0.29
C ARG A 195 -8.64 -2.05 0.89
N CYS A 196 -8.43 -1.00 1.66
CA CYS A 196 -7.15 -0.65 2.25
C CYS A 196 -7.32 -0.06 3.65
N VAL A 197 -6.28 -0.16 4.48
CA VAL A 197 -6.21 0.43 5.82
C VAL A 197 -4.84 1.07 6.02
N ARG A 198 -4.80 2.28 6.58
CA ARG A 198 -3.56 3.00 6.92
C ARG A 198 -3.65 3.62 8.30
N VAL A 199 -2.53 3.68 9.00
CA VAL A 199 -2.41 4.31 10.30
C VAL A 199 -1.63 5.60 10.15
N ASP A 200 -2.05 6.66 10.83
CA ASP A 200 -1.28 7.89 10.83
C ASP A 200 0.07 7.71 11.51
N PRO A 201 1.21 8.05 10.88
CA PRO A 201 2.53 7.82 11.46
C PRO A 201 2.89 8.78 12.59
N LYS A 202 2.10 9.85 12.83
CA LYS A 202 2.37 10.85 13.89
C LYS A 202 1.40 10.77 15.06
N GLN A 203 0.19 10.24 14.85
CA GLN A 203 -0.88 10.17 15.83
C GLN A 203 -1.36 8.72 15.99
N PRO A 204 -0.96 8.04 17.08
CA PRO A 204 -1.50 6.74 17.43
C PRO A 204 -3.03 6.78 17.52
N GLY A 205 -3.66 5.74 16.96
CA GLY A 205 -5.12 5.58 16.97
C GLY A 205 -5.90 6.33 15.91
N LEU A 206 -5.25 7.20 15.11
CA LEU A 206 -5.87 7.74 13.90
C LEU A 206 -5.68 6.75 12.73
N ILE A 207 -6.79 6.19 12.25
CA ILE A 207 -6.81 5.16 11.20
C ILE A 207 -7.65 5.66 10.03
N PHE A 208 -7.23 5.35 8.81
CA PHE A 208 -7.96 5.61 7.58
C PHE A 208 -8.24 4.30 6.85
N VAL A 209 -9.44 4.18 6.28
CA VAL A 209 -9.87 3.01 5.50
C VAL A 209 -10.43 3.47 4.16
N GLY A 210 -9.89 2.93 3.08
CA GLY A 210 -10.48 3.07 1.75
C GLY A 210 -11.46 1.93 1.47
N THR A 211 -12.60 2.27 0.88
CA THR A 211 -13.68 1.33 0.54
C THR A 211 -14.06 1.43 -0.94
N GLU A 212 -15.06 0.67 -1.36
CA GLU A 212 -15.64 0.78 -2.70
C GLU A 212 -16.32 2.14 -2.96
N THR A 213 -16.70 2.88 -1.91
CA THR A 213 -17.49 4.12 -2.05
C THR A 213 -16.77 5.38 -1.58
N GLY A 214 -15.62 5.27 -0.91
CA GLY A 214 -14.84 6.44 -0.49
C GLY A 214 -13.83 6.13 0.61
N VAL A 215 -13.60 7.11 1.47
CA VAL A 215 -12.68 7.01 2.62
C VAL A 215 -13.45 7.19 3.91
N PHE A 216 -13.10 6.37 4.90
CA PHE A 216 -13.51 6.53 6.29
C PHE A 216 -12.27 6.75 7.15
N PHE A 217 -12.46 7.37 8.30
CA PHE A 217 -11.41 7.46 9.31
C PHE A 217 -11.98 7.20 10.70
N SER A 218 -11.12 6.79 11.61
CA SER A 218 -11.42 6.60 13.03
C SER A 218 -10.37 7.36 13.85
N PRO A 219 -10.80 8.25 14.78
CA PRO A 219 -9.89 8.95 15.69
C PRO A 219 -9.59 8.17 16.98
N ASP A 220 -10.14 6.96 17.13
CA ASP A 220 -10.18 6.20 18.39
C ASP A 220 -9.87 4.71 18.19
N ASN A 221 -8.80 4.42 17.43
CA ASN A 221 -8.29 3.06 17.24
C ASN A 221 -9.27 2.06 16.58
N GLY A 222 -10.23 2.56 15.81
CA GLY A 222 -11.23 1.77 15.08
C GLY A 222 -12.50 1.46 15.88
N GLU A 223 -12.74 2.18 16.98
CA GLU A 223 -13.97 2.05 17.78
C GLU A 223 -15.16 2.76 17.12
N ASN A 224 -14.93 3.94 16.55
CA ASN A 224 -15.93 4.72 15.83
C ASN A 224 -15.39 5.21 14.48
N TRP A 225 -16.29 5.24 13.49
CA TRP A 225 -15.94 5.56 12.10
C TRP A 225 -16.72 6.75 11.58
N GLN A 226 -16.03 7.62 10.87
CA GLN A 226 -16.59 8.79 10.22
C GLN A 226 -16.21 8.80 8.74
N ARG A 227 -17.17 9.14 7.87
CA ARG A 227 -16.93 9.23 6.43
C ARG A 227 -16.16 10.51 6.10
N LEU A 228 -15.06 10.39 5.39
CA LEU A 228 -14.20 11.48 4.91
C LEU A 228 -14.39 11.69 3.42
N GLN A 229 -15.56 12.22 3.02
CA GLN A 229 -15.90 12.38 1.60
C GLN A 229 -15.54 13.76 1.05
N ASN A 230 -15.89 14.85 1.74
CA ASN A 230 -15.77 16.22 1.23
C ASN A 230 -16.22 16.34 -0.26
N ASN A 231 -15.33 16.69 -1.19
CA ASN A 231 -15.56 16.74 -2.64
C ASN A 231 -15.01 15.52 -3.41
N LEU A 232 -14.53 14.48 -2.72
CA LEU A 232 -14.13 13.21 -3.33
C LEU A 232 -15.37 12.57 -3.99
N PRO A 233 -15.30 12.13 -5.26
CA PRO A 233 -16.40 11.40 -5.87
C PRO A 233 -16.57 10.02 -5.23
N VAL A 234 -17.78 9.46 -5.32
CA VAL A 234 -17.99 8.04 -4.99
C VAL A 234 -17.24 7.19 -6.01
N ALA A 235 -16.15 6.57 -5.55
CA ALA A 235 -15.27 5.72 -6.35
C ALA A 235 -14.52 4.75 -5.44
N PRO A 236 -14.10 3.57 -5.94
CA PRO A 236 -13.30 2.65 -5.16
C PRO A 236 -11.94 3.25 -4.82
N VAL A 237 -11.51 3.10 -3.58
CA VAL A 237 -10.22 3.56 -3.07
C VAL A 237 -9.36 2.35 -2.78
N TYR A 238 -8.37 2.09 -3.64
CA TYR A 238 -7.53 0.88 -3.55
C TYR A 238 -6.27 1.09 -2.71
N ASP A 239 -5.83 2.35 -2.55
CA ASP A 239 -4.70 2.64 -1.69
C ASP A 239 -4.79 4.04 -1.08
N LEU A 240 -4.14 4.20 0.06
CA LEU A 240 -3.98 5.44 0.81
C LEU A 240 -2.51 5.57 1.22
N VAL A 241 -1.96 6.78 1.18
CA VAL A 241 -0.62 7.05 1.73
C VAL A 241 -0.63 8.37 2.46
N ILE A 242 -0.09 8.38 3.67
CA ILE A 242 0.10 9.61 4.43
C ILE A 242 1.51 10.11 4.19
N LYS A 243 1.62 11.30 3.58
CA LYS A 243 2.89 11.97 3.34
C LYS A 243 2.92 13.26 4.14
N GLU A 244 3.75 13.29 5.16
CA GLU A 244 3.86 14.42 6.10
C GLU A 244 2.52 14.72 6.79
N ASP A 245 1.81 15.74 6.32
CA ASP A 245 0.52 16.17 6.85
C ASP A 245 -0.60 16.02 5.82
N ASP A 246 -0.36 15.38 4.67
CA ASP A 246 -1.35 15.23 3.61
C ASP A 246 -1.72 13.75 3.41
N LEU A 247 -2.99 13.48 3.12
CA LEU A 247 -3.49 12.14 2.80
C LEU A 247 -3.67 12.01 1.29
N VAL A 248 -2.84 11.17 0.66
CA VAL A 248 -2.93 10.82 -0.76
C VAL A 248 -3.87 9.63 -0.93
N ILE A 249 -4.82 9.75 -1.86
CA ILE A 249 -5.90 8.80 -2.09
C ILE A 249 -5.81 8.26 -3.51
N GLY A 250 -5.50 6.97 -3.65
CA GLY A 250 -5.47 6.26 -4.93
C GLY A 250 -6.83 5.67 -5.26
N THR A 251 -7.54 6.27 -6.22
CA THR A 251 -8.86 5.77 -6.65
C THR A 251 -8.77 4.86 -7.87
N HIS A 252 -9.76 3.99 -8.04
CA HIS A 252 -9.94 3.20 -9.26
C HIS A 252 -10.83 3.96 -10.26
N GLY A 253 -10.21 4.55 -11.28
CA GLY A 253 -10.92 5.21 -12.40
C GLY A 253 -11.21 6.70 -12.22
N ARG A 254 -10.76 7.35 -11.14
CA ARG A 254 -11.00 8.79 -10.86
C ARG A 254 -9.74 9.56 -10.41
N ALA A 255 -8.57 9.23 -10.99
CA ALA A 255 -7.26 9.80 -10.66
C ALA A 255 -6.84 9.60 -9.19
N PHE A 256 -5.74 10.20 -8.76
CA PHE A 256 -5.39 10.30 -7.35
C PHE A 256 -5.80 11.66 -6.80
N TRP A 257 -6.16 11.69 -5.52
CA TRP A 257 -6.59 12.89 -4.80
C TRP A 257 -5.65 13.14 -3.63
N ILE A 258 -5.56 14.39 -3.17
CA ILE A 258 -4.83 14.76 -1.97
C ILE A 258 -5.79 15.54 -1.09
N LEU A 259 -6.03 15.03 0.12
CA LEU A 259 -6.58 15.83 1.20
C LEU A 259 -5.41 16.52 1.88
N ASP A 260 -5.24 17.79 1.56
CA ASP A 260 -4.24 18.64 2.18
C ASP A 260 -4.56 18.78 3.67
N ASP A 261 -3.52 18.65 4.50
CA ASP A 261 -3.56 18.97 5.92
C ASP A 261 -4.57 18.17 6.78
N ILE A 262 -4.15 16.98 7.20
CA ILE A 262 -4.86 16.12 8.17
C ILE A 262 -4.56 16.50 9.63
N THR A 263 -3.84 17.59 9.93
CA THR A 263 -3.57 17.97 11.33
C THR A 263 -4.83 18.20 12.17
N PRO A 264 -5.96 18.72 11.64
CA PRO A 264 -7.21 18.80 12.41
C PRO A 264 -7.72 17.42 12.86
N LEU A 265 -7.57 16.39 12.02
CA LEU A 265 -7.97 15.02 12.35
C LEU A 265 -7.07 14.43 13.43
N ARG A 266 -5.77 14.75 13.39
CA ARG A 266 -4.82 14.36 14.45
C ARG A 266 -5.15 15.05 15.77
N GLU A 267 -5.47 16.34 15.74
CA GLU A 267 -5.85 17.09 16.94
C GLU A 267 -7.12 16.50 17.56
N MET A 268 -8.10 16.15 16.72
CA MET A 268 -9.33 15.50 17.15
C MET A 268 -9.08 14.14 17.82
N ALA A 269 -8.20 13.31 17.25
CA ALA A 269 -7.81 12.04 17.85
C ALA A 269 -7.04 12.25 19.17
N ALA A 270 -6.07 13.18 19.20
CA ALA A 270 -5.23 13.43 20.37
C ALA A 270 -6.02 13.97 21.58
N GLN A 271 -7.05 14.79 21.33
CA GLN A 271 -7.84 15.41 22.39
C GLN A 271 -9.15 14.67 22.68
N SER A 272 -9.44 13.58 21.96
CA SER A 272 -10.70 12.84 22.05
C SER A 272 -11.92 13.78 21.98
N LEU A 273 -11.90 14.70 21.02
CA LEU A 273 -12.90 15.76 20.94
C LEU A 273 -14.30 15.17 20.70
N SER A 274 -15.27 15.63 21.49
CA SER A 274 -16.68 15.34 21.25
C SER A 274 -17.20 16.13 20.05
N THR A 275 -18.14 15.53 19.31
CA THR A 275 -18.89 16.19 18.23
C THR A 275 -19.94 17.19 18.74
N ASP A 276 -20.18 17.27 20.04
CA ASP A 276 -21.26 18.08 20.63
C ASP A 276 -20.90 19.56 20.82
N GLN A 277 -19.62 19.92 20.67
CA GLN A 277 -19.14 21.29 20.82
C GLN A 277 -18.25 21.68 19.64
N ALA A 278 -18.39 22.92 19.18
CA ALA A 278 -17.52 23.45 18.15
C ALA A 278 -16.09 23.59 18.70
N HIS A 279 -15.12 22.96 18.02
CA HIS A 279 -13.71 23.05 18.34
C HIS A 279 -12.96 23.80 17.24
N LEU A 280 -12.13 24.77 17.64
CA LEU A 280 -11.26 25.48 16.71
C LEU A 280 -9.88 24.82 16.72
N CYS A 281 -9.58 24.07 15.65
CA CYS A 281 -8.28 23.42 15.50
C CYS A 281 -7.17 24.46 15.26
N VAL A 282 -5.98 24.16 15.77
CA VAL A 282 -4.80 25.01 15.54
C VAL A 282 -4.32 24.81 14.10
N PRO A 283 -4.23 25.89 13.29
CA PRO A 283 -3.70 25.76 11.93
C PRO A 283 -2.27 25.23 11.92
N ARG A 284 -1.92 24.35 10.96
CA ARG A 284 -0.54 23.86 10.85
C ARG A 284 0.45 25.00 10.69
N THR A 285 1.65 24.84 11.26
CA THR A 285 2.75 25.77 10.98
C THR A 285 3.09 25.66 9.49
N THR A 286 2.91 26.77 8.77
CA THR A 286 3.17 26.83 7.34
C THR A 286 4.17 27.93 7.01
N TYR A 287 4.92 27.73 5.94
CA TYR A 287 5.82 28.74 5.43
C TYR A 287 5.02 29.76 4.63
N ARG A 288 5.02 31.00 5.11
CA ARG A 288 4.57 32.11 4.27
C ARG A 288 5.58 32.30 3.14
N GLN A 289 5.30 31.68 2.00
CA GLN A 289 6.03 32.01 0.79
C GLN A 289 5.61 33.42 0.37
N TRP A 290 6.58 34.30 0.18
CA TRP A 290 6.31 35.58 -0.45
C TRP A 290 5.92 35.25 -1.89
N LEU A 291 4.65 35.49 -2.25
CA LEU A 291 4.19 35.38 -3.63
C LEU A 291 5.07 36.32 -4.45
N GLY A 292 6.07 35.74 -5.12
CA GLY A 292 6.96 36.47 -6.00
C GLY A 292 6.14 36.89 -7.21
N TRP A 293 5.47 38.05 -7.12
CA TRP A 293 4.78 38.69 -8.24
C TRP A 293 5.74 39.12 -9.38
N SER A 294 6.99 38.68 -9.35
CA SER A 294 7.95 38.87 -10.43
C SER A 294 8.15 37.57 -11.20
N VAL A 295 7.57 37.51 -12.39
CA VAL A 295 8.18 36.82 -13.53
C VAL A 295 9.67 37.25 -13.60
N GLY A 296 10.59 36.29 -13.51
CA GLY A 296 12.02 36.53 -13.85
C GLY A 296 13.03 36.65 -12.70
N ALA A 297 12.89 35.90 -11.60
CA ALA A 297 13.99 35.78 -10.64
C ALA A 297 15.06 34.76 -11.15
N PHE A 298 15.95 35.22 -12.02
CA PHE A 298 17.09 34.45 -12.55
C PHE A 298 18.17 34.27 -11.47
N ARG A 299 18.52 33.03 -11.12
CA ARG A 299 19.53 32.72 -10.09
C ARG A 299 20.89 32.26 -10.64
N GLY A 300 21.13 32.43 -11.93
CA GLY A 300 22.42 32.10 -12.56
C GLY A 300 22.53 30.64 -13.01
N PRO A 301 23.73 30.20 -13.44
CA PRO A 301 23.94 28.86 -14.00
C PRO A 301 23.67 27.74 -12.99
N GLY A 302 23.03 26.66 -13.44
CA GLY A 302 22.66 25.50 -12.61
C GLY A 302 21.19 25.07 -12.73
N LYS A 303 20.74 24.18 -11.83
CA LYS A 303 19.32 23.79 -11.74
C LYS A 303 18.50 24.93 -11.17
N ASN A 304 17.63 25.50 -12.00
CA ASN A 304 16.76 26.59 -11.63
C ASN A 304 15.32 26.08 -11.43
N TYR A 305 14.69 26.50 -10.34
CA TYR A 305 13.30 26.20 -10.03
C TYR A 305 12.50 27.49 -10.18
N MET A 306 11.61 27.54 -11.17
CA MET A 306 10.71 28.68 -11.35
C MET A 306 9.26 28.24 -11.19
N MET A 307 8.54 28.95 -10.33
CA MET A 307 7.08 28.97 -10.35
C MET A 307 6.64 30.04 -11.36
N SER A 308 6.26 29.62 -12.56
CA SER A 308 5.40 30.42 -13.44
C SER A 308 3.99 29.85 -13.35
N LEU A 309 2.98 30.72 -13.46
CA LEU A 309 1.58 30.37 -13.65
C LEU A 309 1.46 29.16 -14.59
N GLY A 310 1.16 27.99 -14.02
CA GLY A 310 0.56 26.86 -14.74
C GLY A 310 1.40 25.62 -15.02
N MET A 311 2.75 25.60 -14.98
CA MET A 311 3.49 24.34 -15.18
C MET A 311 4.87 24.32 -14.50
N ALA A 312 5.14 23.25 -13.75
CA ALA A 312 6.48 22.89 -13.31
C ALA A 312 7.22 22.20 -14.46
N MET A 313 8.14 22.90 -15.12
CA MET A 313 9.15 22.25 -15.97
C MET A 313 10.52 22.53 -15.37
N THR A 314 11.18 21.48 -14.88
CA THR A 314 12.61 21.52 -14.62
C THR A 314 13.31 21.81 -15.94
N PHE A 315 14.22 22.79 -15.96
CA PHE A 315 15.10 23.02 -17.09
C PHE A 315 16.52 23.22 -16.59
N THR A 316 17.48 22.85 -17.43
CA THR A 316 18.90 23.07 -17.17
C THR A 316 19.38 24.22 -18.04
N GLU A 317 20.15 25.13 -17.45
CA GLU A 317 20.73 26.27 -18.15
C GLU A 317 22.26 26.21 -18.02
N GLU A 318 22.94 26.05 -19.15
CA GLU A 318 24.40 25.96 -19.24
C GLU A 318 24.95 27.02 -20.19
N LYS A 319 26.19 27.48 -19.94
CA LYS A 319 26.93 28.28 -20.92
C LYS A 319 27.71 27.34 -21.83
N ASN A 320 27.47 27.43 -23.12
CA ASN A 320 28.28 26.69 -24.10
C ASN A 320 29.70 27.28 -24.19
N GLU A 321 30.57 26.62 -24.95
CA GLU A 321 31.96 27.03 -25.18
C GLU A 321 32.11 28.42 -25.83
N TYR A 322 31.04 28.96 -26.41
CA TYR A 322 30.97 30.30 -27.00
C TYR A 322 30.40 31.36 -26.04
N GLY A 323 30.07 30.97 -24.80
CA GLY A 323 29.51 31.84 -23.78
C GLY A 323 28.01 32.12 -23.91
N GLU A 324 27.33 31.45 -24.84
CA GLU A 324 25.87 31.56 -25.04
C GLU A 324 25.13 30.68 -24.03
N GLN A 325 23.97 31.17 -23.56
CA GLN A 325 23.11 30.38 -22.68
C GLN A 325 22.26 29.40 -23.50
N VAL A 326 22.38 28.12 -23.19
CA VAL A 326 21.59 27.03 -23.79
C VAL A 326 20.66 26.44 -22.74
N ARG A 327 19.38 26.23 -23.11
CA ARG A 327 18.33 25.69 -22.25
C ARG A 327 17.90 24.31 -22.73
N THR A 328 17.80 23.35 -21.80
CA THR A 328 17.35 21.98 -22.08
C THR A 328 16.31 21.51 -21.07
#